data_AF-A0A7W0PA53-F1
#
_entry.id   AF-A0A7W0PA53-F1
#
_cell.length_a   1.000
_cell.length_b   1.000
_cell.length_c   1.000
_cell.angle_alpha   90.00
_cell.angle_beta   90.00
_cell.angle_gamma   90.00
#
_symmetry.space_group_name_H-M   'P 1'
#
loop_
_entity.id
_entity.type
_entity.pdbx_description
1 polymer ?
#
loop_
_entity_poly.entity_id
_entity_poly.type
_entity_poly.pdbx_seq_one_letter_code
_entity_poly.pdbx_strand_id
1 'polypeptide(L)'
;MIRVPTGQVIDALLLSGNKRAPEVRDSTGCLARTPGETMKLLALLAFLVLVAAPTAAAKDIESIVVAGSDGRSITIEPERAVLAVMLYHPASVYNVRPVPVRPRGGYVRVYPLGRGGFPAVPGRFYPATRALCFGWNQARASIACARLEPPRQLIAASRRLALFYDHPTVVARLRPGGTVNLFTALELAFDRHRMARSTRRPARCLPFVVTWRGAGAAQRPTSVCVSRGGVYAKGRLYPAGRAVWWLALNA
;
A
#
# COMPACT_ATOMS: atom_id res chain seq x y z
N MET A 1 5.47 33.18 18.41
CA MET A 1 5.16 34.21 17.40
C MET A 1 6.38 34.34 16.50
N ILE A 2 6.39 33.66 15.35
CA ILE A 2 7.49 33.72 14.38
C ILE A 2 6.84 33.94 13.02
N ARG A 3 7.11 35.12 12.44
CA ARG A 3 6.65 35.56 11.12
C ARG A 3 7.37 34.78 10.03
N VAL A 4 6.62 34.27 9.07
CA VAL A 4 7.11 33.85 7.76
C VAL A 4 6.93 35.04 6.81
N PRO A 5 7.96 35.48 6.06
CA PRO A 5 7.77 36.40 4.97
C PRO A 5 7.49 35.67 3.64
N THR A 6 6.53 36.24 2.94
CA THR A 6 6.09 36.05 1.55
C THR A 6 7.06 36.60 0.51
N GLY A 7 6.99 36.07 -0.72
CA GLY A 7 7.56 36.60 -1.97
C GLY A 7 8.33 35.49 -2.73
N GLN A 8 7.82 34.84 -3.79
CA GLN A 8 7.63 35.33 -5.17
C GLN A 8 8.75 36.27 -5.63
N VAL A 9 9.56 35.85 -6.61
CA VAL A 9 9.46 36.24 -8.03
C VAL A 9 10.56 35.52 -8.83
N ILE A 10 10.21 35.22 -10.07
CA ILE A 10 10.92 34.61 -11.19
C ILE A 10 12.18 35.41 -11.56
N ASP A 11 13.28 34.76 -11.96
CA ASP A 11 14.02 35.21 -13.15
C ASP A 11 15.03 34.20 -13.69
N ALA A 12 15.08 34.19 -15.02
CA ALA A 12 15.95 33.41 -15.87
C ALA A 12 17.33 34.07 -16.00
N LEU A 13 18.38 33.24 -16.08
CA LEU A 13 19.70 33.58 -16.62
C LEU A 13 20.13 32.37 -17.47
N LEU A 14 20.12 32.50 -18.80
CA LEU A 14 21.24 33.00 -19.62
C LEU A 14 22.48 32.09 -19.54
N LEU A 15 22.65 31.26 -20.57
CA LEU A 15 23.98 30.93 -21.07
C LEU A 15 24.06 31.29 -22.54
N SER A 16 24.73 32.44 -22.74
CA SER A 16 25.27 32.96 -23.98
C SER A 16 26.39 32.04 -24.48
N GLY A 17 26.37 31.73 -25.78
CA GLY A 17 27.42 30.98 -26.48
C GLY A 17 27.50 31.46 -27.92
N ASN A 18 28.17 32.59 -28.11
CA ASN A 18 28.33 33.31 -29.37
C ASN A 18 29.56 32.78 -30.14
N LYS A 19 29.39 32.27 -31.36
CA LYS A 19 30.47 32.08 -32.34
C LYS A 19 29.99 32.53 -33.73
N ARG A 20 30.58 33.63 -34.23
CA ARG A 20 30.63 34.04 -35.65
C ARG A 20 31.54 33.04 -36.39
N ALA A 21 31.51 32.78 -37.70
CA ALA A 21 31.12 33.48 -38.94
C ALA A 21 30.89 32.40 -40.05
N PRO A 22 30.86 32.65 -41.37
CA PRO A 22 30.70 33.88 -42.15
C PRO A 22 29.51 33.83 -43.15
N GLU A 23 29.25 35.00 -43.74
CA GLU A 23 28.34 35.28 -44.84
C GLU A 23 28.91 34.75 -46.18
N VAL A 24 28.11 33.98 -46.93
CA VAL A 24 28.31 33.68 -48.35
C VAL A 24 26.96 33.83 -49.05
N ARG A 25 26.96 34.65 -50.12
CA ARG A 25 25.81 34.97 -50.98
C ARG A 25 25.40 33.83 -51.90
N ASP A 26 24.12 33.89 -52.27
CA ASP A 26 23.44 33.38 -53.47
C ASP A 26 23.61 31.92 -53.86
N SER A 27 22.48 31.20 -53.81
CA SER A 27 21.90 30.57 -55.00
C SER A 27 20.47 30.09 -54.69
N THR A 28 19.52 30.65 -55.43
CA THR A 28 18.18 30.12 -55.65
C THR A 28 18.23 28.63 -55.98
N GLY A 29 17.78 27.80 -55.06
CA GLY A 29 17.57 26.37 -55.26
C GLY A 29 16.25 25.97 -54.61
N CYS A 30 15.23 25.77 -55.43
CA CYS A 30 13.98 25.12 -55.06
C CYS A 30 14.28 23.71 -54.52
N LEU A 31 14.42 23.57 -53.20
CA LEU A 31 14.42 22.26 -52.55
C LEU A 31 12.99 21.91 -52.18
N ALA A 32 12.41 21.05 -53.02
CA ALA A 32 11.20 20.33 -52.75
C ALA A 32 11.29 19.67 -51.37
N ARG A 33 10.42 20.10 -50.44
CA ARG A 33 10.16 19.37 -49.19
C ARG A 33 9.61 18.00 -49.57
N THR A 34 10.43 16.97 -49.44
CA THR A 34 9.98 15.59 -49.54
C THR A 34 9.02 15.30 -48.37
N PRO A 35 7.79 14.82 -48.63
CA PRO A 35 6.77 14.62 -47.60
C PRO A 35 7.07 13.47 -46.61
N GLY A 36 8.29 12.91 -46.62
CA GLY A 36 8.65 11.69 -45.88
C GLY A 36 9.30 11.88 -44.51
N GLU A 37 9.82 13.07 -44.17
CA GLU A 37 10.54 13.28 -42.91
C GLU A 37 9.64 13.70 -41.74
N THR A 38 8.58 14.46 -42.01
CA THR A 38 7.59 14.84 -40.99
C THR A 38 6.78 13.65 -40.47
N MET A 39 6.55 12.64 -41.31
CA MET A 39 5.89 11.39 -40.90
C MET A 39 6.74 10.56 -39.94
N LYS A 40 8.06 10.54 -40.09
CA LYS A 40 8.97 9.79 -39.20
C LYS A 40 9.07 10.42 -37.82
N LEU A 41 9.09 11.75 -37.74
CA LEU A 41 9.14 12.47 -36.46
C LEU A 41 7.82 12.32 -35.68
N LEU A 42 6.68 12.41 -36.38
CA LEU A 42 5.34 12.17 -35.80
C LEU A 42 5.17 10.70 -35.36
N ALA A 43 5.67 9.74 -36.14
CA ALA A 43 5.65 8.33 -35.75
C ALA A 43 6.52 8.04 -34.52
N LEU A 44 7.71 8.66 -34.41
CA LEU A 44 8.58 8.52 -33.23
C LEU A 44 7.96 9.17 -31.98
N LEU A 45 7.30 10.33 -32.11
CA LEU A 45 6.58 10.98 -31.02
C LEU A 45 5.34 10.19 -30.60
N ALA A 46 4.59 9.63 -31.54
CA ALA A 46 3.48 8.72 -31.24
C ALA A 46 3.96 7.43 -30.53
N PHE A 47 5.13 6.90 -30.91
CA PHE A 47 5.74 5.74 -30.25
C PHE A 47 6.26 6.08 -28.84
N LEU A 48 6.86 7.26 -28.64
CA LEU A 48 7.29 7.70 -27.30
C LEU A 48 6.11 7.98 -26.37
N VAL A 49 4.99 8.52 -26.87
CA VAL A 49 3.76 8.73 -26.08
C VAL A 49 3.06 7.40 -25.77
N LEU A 50 3.19 6.37 -26.62
CA LEU A 50 2.68 5.02 -26.33
C LEU A 50 3.53 4.27 -25.29
N VAL A 51 4.85 4.50 -25.24
CA VAL A 51 5.76 3.82 -24.30
C VAL A 51 5.79 4.53 -22.93
N ALA A 52 5.41 5.80 -22.87
CA ALA A 52 5.26 6.57 -21.63
C ALA A 52 3.82 6.51 -21.08
N ALA A 53 3.13 5.37 -21.19
CA ALA A 53 2.03 5.11 -20.27
C ALA A 53 2.64 5.13 -18.86
N PRO A 54 2.20 6.03 -17.94
CA PRO A 54 2.62 5.91 -16.56
C PRO A 54 2.07 4.57 -16.09
N THR A 55 2.94 3.57 -15.99
CA THR A 55 2.73 2.41 -15.15
C THR A 55 2.82 2.88 -13.70
N ALA A 56 1.88 3.75 -13.31
CA ALA A 56 1.44 3.82 -11.95
C ALA A 56 0.91 2.43 -11.67
N ALA A 57 1.77 1.57 -11.13
CA ALA A 57 1.41 0.28 -10.59
C ALA A 57 0.41 0.55 -9.48
N ALA A 58 -0.87 0.70 -9.86
CA ALA A 58 -1.98 0.43 -8.98
C ALA A 58 -1.69 -1.00 -8.53
N LYS A 59 -1.16 -1.14 -7.32
CA LYS A 59 -0.87 -2.44 -6.73
C LYS A 59 -2.20 -3.17 -6.73
N ASP A 60 -2.37 -4.11 -7.66
CA ASP A 60 -3.63 -4.81 -7.86
C ASP A 60 -4.01 -5.47 -6.53
N ILE A 61 -4.99 -4.87 -5.85
CA ILE A 61 -5.56 -5.47 -4.64
C ILE A 61 -6.53 -6.52 -5.14
N GLU A 62 -6.22 -7.78 -4.86
CA GLU A 62 -7.05 -8.91 -5.24
C GLU A 62 -8.14 -9.17 -4.19
N SER A 63 -7.85 -8.87 -2.92
CA SER A 63 -8.78 -9.12 -1.82
C SER A 63 -8.53 -8.22 -0.62
N ILE A 64 -9.50 -8.18 0.28
CA ILE A 64 -9.39 -7.50 1.57
C ILE A 64 -9.69 -8.49 2.67
N VAL A 65 -8.77 -8.64 3.62
CA VAL A 65 -9.03 -9.40 4.84
C VAL A 65 -9.49 -8.46 5.94
N VAL A 66 -10.67 -8.72 6.48
CA VAL A 66 -11.26 -8.04 7.63
C VAL A 66 -11.04 -8.93 8.86
N ALA A 67 -10.25 -8.48 9.82
CA ALA A 67 -9.91 -9.23 11.03
C ALA A 67 -10.55 -8.61 12.27
N GLY A 68 -11.14 -9.47 13.11
CA GLY A 68 -11.71 -9.12 14.41
C GLY A 68 -10.74 -9.36 15.57
N SER A 69 -11.08 -8.80 16.73
CA SER A 69 -10.28 -8.94 17.96
C SER A 69 -10.29 -10.35 18.54
N ASP A 70 -11.28 -11.15 18.19
CA ASP A 70 -11.47 -12.54 18.62
C ASP A 70 -10.65 -13.55 17.80
N GLY A 71 -9.82 -13.10 16.86
CA GLY A 71 -9.00 -13.96 16.03
C GLY A 71 -9.67 -14.50 14.77
N ARG A 72 -10.95 -14.17 14.54
CA ARG A 72 -11.66 -14.52 13.31
C ARG A 72 -11.38 -13.48 12.23
N SER A 73 -11.52 -13.90 10.98
CA SER A 73 -11.40 -13.01 9.83
C SER A 73 -12.32 -13.42 8.71
N ILE A 74 -12.72 -12.45 7.88
CA ILE A 74 -13.49 -12.65 6.66
C ILE A 74 -12.69 -12.04 5.52
N THR A 75 -12.53 -12.78 4.43
CA THR A 75 -11.99 -12.23 3.18
C THR A 75 -13.15 -11.74 2.33
N ILE A 76 -13.06 -10.52 1.82
CA ILE A 76 -14.04 -9.91 0.93
C ILE A 76 -13.34 -9.45 -0.36
N GLU A 77 -14.13 -9.25 -1.40
CA GLU A 77 -13.64 -8.59 -2.60
C GLU A 77 -13.46 -7.08 -2.35
N PRO A 78 -12.50 -6.42 -3.02
CA PRO A 78 -12.30 -5.00 -2.85
C PRO A 78 -13.47 -4.19 -3.41
N GLU A 79 -14.19 -3.49 -2.54
CA GLU A 79 -15.26 -2.59 -2.96
C GLU A 79 -14.68 -1.30 -3.55
N ARG A 80 -15.33 -0.75 -4.59
CA ARG A 80 -14.91 0.51 -5.23
C ARG A 80 -14.73 1.64 -4.21
N ALA A 81 -15.64 1.78 -3.24
CA ALA A 81 -15.55 2.80 -2.19
C ALA A 81 -14.27 2.65 -1.33
N VAL A 82 -13.87 1.41 -1.04
CA VAL A 82 -12.66 1.12 -0.26
C VAL A 82 -11.41 1.41 -1.09
N LEU A 83 -11.37 0.93 -2.35
CA LEU A 83 -10.28 1.21 -3.27
C LEU A 83 -10.11 2.72 -3.52
N ALA A 84 -11.22 3.45 -3.61
CA ALA A 84 -11.17 4.89 -3.86
C ALA A 84 -10.52 5.67 -2.72
N VAL A 85 -10.76 5.27 -1.46
CA VAL A 85 -10.07 5.84 -0.29
C VAL A 85 -8.62 5.39 -0.23
N MET A 86 -8.35 4.10 -0.48
CA MET A 86 -7.01 3.52 -0.35
C MET A 86 -6.03 4.02 -1.43
N LEU A 87 -6.53 4.15 -2.66
CA LEU A 87 -5.79 4.56 -3.86
C LEU A 87 -6.15 5.99 -4.26
N TYR A 88 -6.53 6.82 -3.29
CA TYR A 88 -6.83 8.21 -3.60
C TYR A 88 -5.56 8.91 -4.12
N HIS A 89 -5.64 9.32 -5.38
CA HIS A 89 -4.73 10.24 -6.03
C HIS A 89 -5.64 11.16 -6.88
N PRO A 90 -5.35 12.46 -7.02
CA PRO A 90 -6.15 13.36 -7.86
C PRO A 90 -6.30 12.91 -9.34
N ALA A 91 -5.47 11.97 -9.78
CA ALA A 91 -5.48 11.38 -11.11
C ALA A 91 -6.01 9.91 -11.13
N SER A 92 -6.57 9.41 -10.01
CA SER A 92 -7.04 8.03 -9.95
C SER A 92 -8.39 7.86 -10.65
N VAL A 93 -8.58 6.71 -11.31
CA VAL A 93 -9.83 6.32 -11.99
C VAL A 93 -11.06 6.27 -11.08
N TYR A 94 -10.85 6.23 -9.77
CA TYR A 94 -11.94 6.21 -8.80
C TYR A 94 -12.53 7.61 -8.59
N ASN A 95 -11.74 8.67 -8.79
CA ASN A 95 -12.12 10.09 -8.66
C ASN A 95 -13.00 10.40 -7.43
N VAL A 96 -12.79 9.69 -6.31
CA VAL A 96 -13.50 9.98 -5.05
C VAL A 96 -12.58 10.80 -4.19
N ARG A 97 -12.96 12.05 -3.92
CA ARG A 97 -12.29 12.86 -2.91
C ARG A 97 -12.68 12.32 -1.53
N PRO A 98 -11.74 11.78 -0.72
CA PRO A 98 -12.07 11.22 0.57
C PRO A 98 -12.63 12.32 1.47
N VAL A 99 -13.84 12.13 1.98
CA VAL A 99 -14.46 13.09 2.91
C VAL A 99 -13.86 12.84 4.30
N PRO A 100 -13.15 13.82 4.90
CA PRO A 100 -12.57 13.62 6.23
C PRO A 100 -13.63 13.28 7.26
N VAL A 101 -13.31 12.36 8.17
CA VAL A 101 -14.22 11.97 9.26
C VAL A 101 -13.44 11.59 10.51
N ARG A 102 -13.97 11.96 11.68
CA ARG A 102 -13.42 11.48 12.95
C ARG A 102 -13.93 10.06 13.23
N PRO A 103 -13.05 9.06 13.39
CA PRO A 103 -13.48 7.71 13.73
C PRO A 103 -14.06 7.67 15.15
N ARG A 104 -15.09 6.83 15.37
CA ARG A 104 -15.68 6.60 16.70
C ARG A 104 -16.06 5.13 16.88
N GLY A 105 -16.14 4.70 18.14
CA GLY A 105 -16.49 3.32 18.51
C GLY A 105 -15.36 2.33 18.25
N GLY A 106 -15.70 1.04 18.34
CA GLY A 106 -14.77 -0.04 18.02
C GLY A 106 -14.52 -0.16 16.51
N TYR A 107 -13.48 -0.91 16.14
CA TYR A 107 -13.06 -1.09 14.76
C TYR A 107 -12.71 -2.54 14.43
N VAL A 108 -12.70 -2.87 13.14
CA VAL A 108 -12.05 -4.08 12.61
C VAL A 108 -10.77 -3.68 11.90
N ARG A 109 -9.77 -4.57 11.88
CA ARG A 109 -8.57 -4.35 11.08
C ARG A 109 -8.82 -4.76 9.64
N VAL A 110 -8.26 -4.02 8.72
CA VAL A 110 -8.43 -4.19 7.27
C VAL A 110 -7.04 -4.38 6.65
N TYR A 111 -6.89 -5.46 5.91
CA TYR A 111 -5.64 -5.81 5.23
C TYR A 111 -5.93 -5.99 3.75
N PRO A 112 -5.69 -4.97 2.93
CA PRO A 112 -5.70 -5.13 1.48
C PRO A 112 -4.54 -6.02 1.07
N LEU A 113 -4.82 -7.06 0.28
CA LEU A 113 -3.85 -8.03 -0.19
C LEU A 113 -3.81 -7.99 -1.71
N GLY A 114 -2.61 -7.81 -2.25
CA GLY A 114 -2.35 -8.03 -3.66
C GLY A 114 -1.96 -9.48 -3.95
N ARG A 115 -1.45 -9.69 -5.17
CA ARG A 115 -1.11 -11.01 -5.70
C ARG A 115 -0.31 -11.89 -4.73
N GLY A 116 -0.80 -13.12 -4.55
CA GLY A 116 -0.16 -14.11 -3.67
C GLY A 116 -0.28 -13.81 -2.18
N GLY A 117 -1.14 -12.85 -1.79
CA GLY A 117 -1.34 -12.43 -0.41
C GLY A 117 -0.35 -11.36 0.07
N PHE A 118 0.24 -10.58 -0.85
CA PHE A 118 1.18 -9.53 -0.49
C PHE A 118 0.44 -8.38 0.21
N PRO A 119 0.75 -8.06 1.47
CA PRO A 119 0.00 -7.04 2.20
C PRO A 119 0.34 -5.64 1.67
N ALA A 120 -0.69 -4.85 1.41
CA ALA A 120 -0.58 -3.42 1.19
C ALA A 120 -0.64 -2.67 2.53
N VAL A 121 -0.87 -1.35 2.48
CA VAL A 121 -1.01 -0.51 3.67
C VAL A 121 -2.19 -1.03 4.50
N PRO A 122 -1.99 -1.47 5.75
CA PRO A 122 -3.08 -1.91 6.60
C PRO A 122 -3.91 -0.72 7.09
N GLY A 123 -5.15 -1.01 7.49
CA GLY A 123 -6.10 0.00 7.94
C GLY A 123 -7.02 -0.47 9.05
N ARG A 124 -7.86 0.46 9.49
CA ARG A 124 -8.91 0.25 10.49
C ARG A 124 -10.23 0.77 9.94
N PHE A 125 -11.27 -0.04 10.02
CA PHE A 125 -12.61 0.36 9.66
C PHE A 125 -13.49 0.46 10.91
N TYR A 126 -14.11 1.62 11.11
CA TYR A 126 -14.99 1.95 12.22
C TYR A 126 -16.44 1.94 11.72
N PRO A 127 -17.23 0.88 12.00
CA PRO A 127 -18.56 0.73 11.42
C PRO A 127 -19.52 1.86 11.81
N ALA A 128 -19.41 2.35 13.06
CA ALA A 128 -20.30 3.39 13.60
C ALA A 128 -20.26 4.70 12.81
N THR A 129 -19.09 5.06 12.27
CA THR A 129 -18.90 6.31 11.51
C THR A 129 -18.64 6.08 10.03
N ARG A 130 -18.61 4.82 9.58
CA ARG A 130 -18.11 4.40 8.27
C ARG A 130 -16.74 4.99 7.95
N ALA A 131 -15.90 5.15 8.97
CA ALA A 131 -14.58 5.72 8.81
C ALA A 131 -13.59 4.61 8.45
N LEU A 132 -12.82 4.81 7.40
CA LEU A 132 -11.69 3.98 7.04
C LEU A 132 -10.40 4.79 7.16
N CYS A 133 -9.44 4.27 7.91
CA CYS A 133 -8.16 4.91 8.12
C CYS A 133 -7.03 3.95 7.78
N PHE A 134 -6.18 4.32 6.81
CA PHE A 134 -4.98 3.56 6.46
C PHE A 134 -3.73 4.18 7.08
N GLY A 135 -2.69 3.36 7.26
CA GLY A 135 -1.37 3.85 7.63
C GLY A 135 -0.39 2.73 7.94
N TRP A 136 0.90 2.91 7.63
CA TRP A 136 1.93 1.93 7.98
C TRP A 136 2.17 1.86 9.49
N ASN A 137 2.05 2.98 10.19
CA ASN A 137 2.21 3.02 11.65
C ASN A 137 0.90 2.67 12.35
N GLN A 138 0.62 1.36 12.42
CA GLN A 138 -0.58 0.84 13.09
C GLN A 138 -0.53 0.96 14.61
N ALA A 139 0.58 1.41 15.22
CA ALA A 139 0.64 1.60 16.67
C ALA A 139 0.01 2.91 17.14
N ARG A 140 -0.17 3.89 16.24
CA ARG A 140 -0.77 5.19 16.55
C ARG A 140 -2.17 5.27 15.97
N ALA A 141 -2.98 6.18 16.49
CA ALA A 141 -4.21 6.56 15.80
C ALA A 141 -3.84 7.21 14.46
N SER A 142 -4.47 6.77 13.36
CA SER A 142 -4.29 7.44 12.08
C SER A 142 -5.03 8.78 12.12
N ILE A 143 -4.34 9.83 11.69
CA ILE A 143 -4.89 11.18 11.59
C ILE A 143 -5.67 11.39 10.28
N ALA A 144 -5.46 10.52 9.29
CA ALA A 144 -6.10 10.58 7.98
C ALA A 144 -7.13 9.45 7.85
N CYS A 145 -8.38 9.81 8.14
CA CYS A 145 -9.53 8.91 8.03
C CYS A 145 -10.52 9.51 7.04
N ALA A 146 -11.10 8.66 6.20
CA ALA A 146 -12.12 9.05 5.25
C ALA A 146 -13.43 8.32 5.50
N ARG A 147 -14.54 9.00 5.25
CA ARG A 147 -15.87 8.40 5.26
C ARG A 147 -16.07 7.63 3.97
N LEU A 148 -16.47 6.38 4.10
CA LEU A 148 -16.90 5.56 2.97
C LEU A 148 -18.37 5.83 2.66
N GLU A 149 -18.67 5.98 1.37
CA GLU A 149 -19.98 5.61 0.86
C GLU A 149 -20.28 4.15 1.26
N PRO A 150 -21.56 3.78 1.53
CA PRO A 150 -21.90 2.53 2.22
C PRO A 150 -21.17 1.30 1.67
N PRO A 151 -20.11 0.82 2.35
CA PRO A 151 -19.34 -0.32 1.86
C PRO A 151 -20.07 -1.58 2.32
N ARG A 152 -20.92 -2.14 1.45
CA ARG A 152 -21.89 -3.19 1.79
C ARG A 152 -21.17 -4.42 2.35
N GLN A 153 -20.10 -4.86 1.70
CA GLN A 153 -19.35 -6.04 2.12
C GLN A 153 -18.57 -5.78 3.41
N LEU A 154 -17.91 -4.64 3.52
CA LEU A 154 -17.13 -4.28 4.71
C LEU A 154 -18.02 -4.10 5.95
N ILE A 155 -19.18 -3.46 5.80
CA ILE A 155 -20.19 -3.39 6.86
C ILE A 155 -20.66 -4.79 7.25
N ALA A 156 -21.06 -5.61 6.29
CA ALA A 156 -21.55 -6.97 6.55
C ALA A 156 -20.50 -7.83 7.27
N ALA A 157 -19.24 -7.78 6.83
CA ALA A 157 -18.12 -8.46 7.48
C ALA A 157 -17.90 -7.97 8.92
N SER A 158 -17.88 -6.64 9.12
CA SER A 158 -17.64 -6.06 10.44
C SER A 158 -18.70 -6.43 11.49
N ARG A 159 -19.96 -6.60 11.08
CA ARG A 159 -21.06 -7.03 11.99
C ARG A 159 -20.88 -8.45 12.52
N ARG A 160 -20.09 -9.29 11.83
CA ARG A 160 -19.88 -10.70 12.18
C ARG A 160 -18.63 -10.93 13.03
N LEU A 161 -17.82 -9.90 13.24
CA LEU A 161 -16.52 -9.96 13.89
C LEU A 161 -16.53 -9.16 15.20
N ALA A 162 -15.78 -9.63 16.20
CA ALA A 162 -15.56 -8.84 17.40
C ALA A 162 -14.73 -7.60 17.08
N LEU A 163 -15.15 -6.45 17.60
CA LEU A 163 -14.46 -5.18 17.39
C LEU A 163 -13.27 -5.05 18.34
N PHE A 164 -12.22 -4.38 17.87
CA PHE A 164 -11.15 -3.83 18.70
C PHE A 164 -11.58 -2.49 19.29
N TYR A 165 -11.21 -2.25 20.54
CA TYR A 165 -11.43 -0.96 21.23
C TYR A 165 -10.10 -0.30 21.62
N ASP A 166 -9.08 -1.08 21.92
CA ASP A 166 -7.72 -0.61 22.18
C ASP A 166 -6.88 -0.50 20.90
N HIS A 167 -5.67 0.07 21.03
CA HIS A 167 -4.69 0.04 19.95
C HIS A 167 -4.31 -1.40 19.58
N PRO A 168 -4.11 -1.71 18.28
CA PRO A 168 -3.83 -3.07 17.85
C PRO A 168 -2.44 -3.48 18.34
N THR A 169 -2.27 -4.78 18.55
CA THR A 169 -0.94 -5.33 18.83
C THR A 169 -0.18 -5.43 17.51
N VAL A 170 0.99 -4.81 17.46
CA VAL A 170 1.80 -4.66 16.24
C VAL A 170 3.20 -5.20 16.45
N VAL A 171 3.89 -5.50 15.35
CA VAL A 171 5.33 -5.83 15.40
C VAL A 171 6.10 -4.54 15.66
N ALA A 172 6.83 -4.51 16.78
CA ALA A 172 7.70 -3.40 17.15
C ALA A 172 9.11 -3.57 16.60
N ARG A 173 9.61 -4.81 16.59
CA ARG A 173 10.93 -5.16 16.07
C ARG A 173 10.93 -6.60 15.58
N LEU A 174 11.71 -6.85 14.52
CA LEU A 174 11.97 -8.18 13.98
C LEU A 174 13.49 -8.36 13.87
N ARG A 175 14.02 -9.51 14.30
CA ARG A 175 15.43 -9.88 14.15
C ARG A 175 15.53 -11.17 13.31
N PRO A 176 16.46 -11.27 12.34
CA PRO A 176 17.57 -10.34 12.07
C PRO A 176 17.17 -9.00 11.43
N GLY A 177 16.01 -8.96 10.77
CA GLY A 177 15.49 -7.77 10.12
C GLY A 177 14.11 -8.04 9.52
N GLY A 178 13.58 -7.08 8.78
CA GLY A 178 12.40 -7.28 7.97
C GLY A 178 11.78 -6.00 7.43
N THR A 179 11.06 -6.15 6.33
CA THR A 179 10.34 -5.06 5.68
C THR A 179 9.02 -4.75 6.39
N VAL A 180 8.48 -3.55 6.15
CA VAL A 180 7.15 -3.16 6.66
C VAL A 180 6.03 -4.10 6.19
N ASN A 181 6.19 -4.70 5.01
CA ASN A 181 5.26 -5.70 4.49
C ASN A 181 5.38 -7.02 5.25
N LEU A 182 6.60 -7.46 5.62
CA LEU A 182 6.77 -8.63 6.47
C LEU A 182 6.14 -8.41 7.85
N PHE A 183 6.34 -7.23 8.44
CA PHE A 183 5.72 -6.87 9.73
C PHE A 183 4.20 -6.97 9.62
N THR A 184 3.61 -6.38 8.57
CA THR A 184 2.17 -6.42 8.31
C THR A 184 1.66 -7.86 8.09
N ALA A 185 2.41 -8.69 7.37
CA ALA A 185 2.08 -10.10 7.14
C ALA A 185 2.07 -10.91 8.44
N LEU A 186 3.05 -10.68 9.33
CA LEU A 186 3.09 -11.30 10.65
C LEU A 186 1.89 -10.86 11.50
N GLU A 187 1.61 -9.56 11.55
CA GLU A 187 0.44 -9.04 12.26
C GLU A 187 -0.85 -9.69 11.79
N LEU A 188 -1.08 -9.74 10.47
CA LEU A 188 -2.24 -10.41 9.87
C LEU A 188 -2.31 -11.89 10.27
N ALA A 189 -1.18 -12.62 10.19
CA ALA A 189 -1.14 -14.03 10.52
C ALA A 189 -1.61 -14.29 11.96
N PHE A 190 -1.14 -13.49 12.90
CA PHE A 190 -1.50 -13.66 14.31
C PHE A 190 -2.86 -13.04 14.65
N ASP A 191 -3.34 -12.02 13.95
CA ASP A 191 -4.72 -11.54 14.09
C ASP A 191 -5.74 -12.56 13.58
N ARG A 192 -5.31 -13.54 12.80
CA ARG A 192 -6.11 -14.69 12.36
C ARG A 192 -5.84 -15.95 13.19
N HIS A 193 -5.48 -15.81 14.47
CA HIS A 193 -5.03 -16.94 15.29
C HIS A 193 -6.05 -18.08 15.41
N ARG A 194 -7.35 -17.83 15.26
CA ARG A 194 -8.36 -18.93 15.24
C ARG A 194 -8.28 -19.79 13.98
N MET A 195 -7.66 -19.30 12.91
CA MET A 195 -7.40 -20.07 11.70
C MET A 195 -6.09 -20.87 11.78
N ALA A 196 -5.32 -20.72 12.86
CA ALA A 196 -4.07 -21.44 13.03
C ALA A 196 -4.35 -22.92 13.29
N ARG A 197 -3.61 -23.80 12.62
CA ARG A 197 -3.75 -25.26 12.74
C ARG A 197 -2.59 -25.86 13.52
N SER A 198 -2.87 -26.85 14.36
CA SER A 198 -1.83 -27.63 15.01
C SER A 198 -1.02 -28.39 13.96
N THR A 199 0.31 -28.32 14.03
CA THR A 199 1.19 -29.03 13.11
C THR A 199 2.61 -29.14 13.65
N ARG A 200 3.42 -30.00 13.03
CA ARG A 200 4.87 -30.05 13.27
C ARG A 200 5.55 -28.82 12.66
N ARG A 201 6.68 -28.42 13.24
CA ARG A 201 7.49 -27.34 12.68
C ARG A 201 7.90 -27.68 11.23
N PRO A 202 7.67 -26.79 10.25
CA PRO A 202 8.13 -27.03 8.88
C PRO A 202 9.65 -27.20 8.82
N ALA A 203 10.13 -28.21 8.07
CA ALA A 203 11.56 -28.50 7.95
C ALA A 203 12.36 -27.34 7.33
N ARG A 204 11.75 -26.61 6.38
CA ARG A 204 12.35 -25.43 5.73
C ARG A 204 11.60 -24.18 6.16
N CYS A 205 12.12 -23.50 7.17
CA CYS A 205 11.57 -22.24 7.64
C CYS A 205 12.66 -21.29 8.15
N LEU A 206 12.44 -19.98 7.97
CA LEU A 206 13.33 -18.92 8.38
C LEU A 206 12.97 -18.47 9.81
N PRO A 207 13.89 -18.59 10.78
CA PRO A 207 13.61 -18.20 12.15
C PRO A 207 13.66 -16.68 12.32
N PHE A 208 12.74 -16.14 13.12
CA PHE A 208 12.75 -14.74 13.53
C PHE A 208 12.42 -14.60 15.01
N VAL A 209 13.01 -13.59 15.63
CA VAL A 209 12.61 -13.11 16.95
C VAL A 209 11.78 -11.85 16.78
N VAL A 210 10.56 -11.87 17.30
CA VAL A 210 9.57 -10.79 17.18
C VAL A 210 9.39 -10.13 18.55
N THR A 211 9.50 -8.81 18.57
CA THR A 211 9.07 -7.98 19.70
C THR A 211 7.72 -7.35 19.35
N TRP A 212 6.74 -7.52 20.23
CA TRP A 212 5.39 -7.00 20.04
C TRP A 212 5.16 -5.76 20.90
N ARG A 213 4.27 -4.89 20.45
CA ARG A 213 3.79 -3.74 21.22
C ARG A 213 2.27 -3.64 21.13
N GLY A 214 1.62 -3.34 22.24
CA GLY A 214 0.16 -3.16 22.35
C GLY A 214 -0.44 -4.04 23.45
N ALA A 215 -1.75 -3.91 23.68
CA ALA A 215 -2.46 -4.55 24.80
C ALA A 215 -2.34 -6.08 24.82
N GLY A 216 -2.26 -6.71 23.65
CA GLY A 216 -2.12 -8.17 23.50
C GLY A 216 -0.68 -8.66 23.35
N ALA A 217 0.35 -7.81 23.55
CA ALA A 217 1.74 -8.16 23.25
C ALA A 217 2.22 -9.41 24.00
N ALA A 218 1.86 -9.55 25.28
CA ALA A 218 2.25 -10.70 26.12
C ALA A 218 1.69 -12.05 25.62
N GLN A 219 0.58 -12.02 24.87
CA GLN A 219 -0.05 -13.23 24.33
C GLN A 219 0.57 -13.66 22.99
N ARG A 220 1.37 -12.78 22.35
CA ARG A 220 1.95 -13.06 21.04
C ARG A 220 3.22 -13.90 21.15
N PRO A 221 3.48 -14.81 20.19
CA PRO A 221 4.73 -15.56 20.17
C PRO A 221 5.93 -14.65 19.85
N THR A 222 6.99 -14.75 20.64
CA THR A 222 8.25 -14.00 20.43
C THR A 222 9.23 -14.72 19.51
N SER A 223 9.10 -16.03 19.34
CA SER A 223 9.87 -16.83 18.40
C SER A 223 8.94 -17.41 17.34
N VAL A 224 9.24 -17.12 16.07
CA VAL A 224 8.44 -17.55 14.93
C VAL A 224 9.34 -18.17 13.86
N CYS A 225 8.77 -19.02 13.02
CA CYS A 225 9.44 -19.56 11.85
C CYS A 225 8.57 -19.33 10.61
N VAL A 226 9.05 -18.53 9.67
CA VAL A 226 8.30 -18.24 8.43
C VAL A 226 8.60 -19.30 7.39
N SER A 227 7.58 -19.84 6.74
CA SER A 227 7.69 -20.87 5.71
C SER A 227 6.77 -20.54 4.52
N ARG A 228 6.88 -21.30 3.43
CA ARG A 228 5.93 -21.22 2.30
C ARG A 228 4.48 -21.47 2.69
N GLY A 229 4.24 -22.22 3.77
CA GLY A 229 2.90 -22.54 4.27
C GLY A 229 2.31 -21.49 5.22
N GLY A 230 3.08 -20.48 5.61
CA GLY A 230 2.67 -19.48 6.59
C GLY A 230 3.69 -19.31 7.72
N VAL A 231 3.22 -18.80 8.86
CA VAL A 231 4.04 -18.48 10.02
C VAL A 231 3.84 -19.55 11.09
N TYR A 232 4.89 -20.27 11.46
CA TYR A 232 4.85 -21.27 12.52
C TYR A 232 5.26 -20.65 13.86
N ALA A 233 4.51 -20.92 14.92
CA ALA A 233 4.88 -20.58 16.29
C ALA A 233 4.14 -21.47 17.29
N LYS A 234 4.80 -21.84 18.39
CA LYS A 234 4.19 -22.58 19.52
C LYS A 234 3.32 -23.78 19.09
N GLY A 235 3.84 -24.63 18.19
CA GLY A 235 3.10 -25.84 17.74
C GLY A 235 2.02 -25.59 16.69
N ARG A 236 1.85 -24.37 16.19
CA ARG A 236 0.77 -24.01 15.27
C ARG A 236 1.29 -23.29 14.02
N LEU A 237 0.63 -23.52 12.89
CA LEU A 237 0.85 -22.81 11.64
C LEU A 237 -0.29 -21.83 11.39
N TYR A 238 0.08 -20.54 11.31
CA TYR A 238 -0.80 -19.40 11.10
C TYR A 238 -0.82 -19.04 9.62
N PRO A 239 -2.02 -18.85 9.01
CA PRO A 239 -2.11 -18.53 7.59
C PRO A 239 -1.67 -17.08 7.31
N ALA A 240 -0.74 -16.91 6.37
CA ALA A 240 -0.16 -15.60 6.03
C ALA A 240 -0.02 -15.35 4.52
N GLY A 241 -0.62 -16.19 3.68
CA GLY A 241 -0.45 -16.15 2.23
C GLY A 241 0.92 -16.67 1.76
N ARG A 242 1.11 -16.79 0.45
CA ARG A 242 2.37 -17.27 -0.14
C ARG A 242 3.45 -16.17 -0.15
N ALA A 243 3.03 -14.91 -0.23
CA ALA A 243 3.92 -13.76 -0.26
C ALA A 243 4.78 -13.61 1.01
N VAL A 244 4.30 -14.09 2.18
CA VAL A 244 5.07 -14.02 3.44
C VAL A 244 6.46 -14.67 3.31
N TRP A 245 6.56 -15.75 2.52
CA TRP A 245 7.81 -16.46 2.32
C TRP A 245 8.81 -15.62 1.52
N TRP A 246 8.35 -15.00 0.44
CA TRP A 246 9.17 -14.08 -0.35
C TRP A 246 9.59 -12.87 0.47
N LEU A 247 8.69 -12.32 1.28
CA LEU A 247 9.01 -11.22 2.19
C LEU A 247 10.07 -11.59 3.22
N ALA A 248 10.03 -12.81 3.74
CA ALA A 248 11.02 -13.30 4.71
C ALA A 248 12.38 -13.60 4.09
N LEU A 249 12.43 -14.02 2.81
CA LEU A 249 13.70 -14.24 2.11
C LEU A 249 14.45 -12.93 1.81
N ASN A 250 13.73 -11.82 1.69
CA ASN A 250 14.27 -10.50 1.39
C ASN A 250 14.29 -9.59 2.63
N ALA A 251 14.34 -10.19 3.83
CA ALA A 251 14.23 -9.51 5.12
C ALA A 251 15.57 -9.05 5.70
#